data_AF-A0A0C9W2W7-F1
#
_entry.id   AF-A0A0C9W2W7-F1
#
_cell.length_a   1.000
_cell.length_b   1.000
_cell.length_c   1.000
_cell.angle_alpha   90.00
_cell.angle_beta   90.00
_cell.angle_gamma   90.00
#
_symmetry.space_group_name_H-M   'P 1'
#
loop_
_entity.id
_entity.type
_entity.pdbx_description
1 polymer ?
#
loop_
_entity_poly.entity_id
_entity_poly.type
_entity_poly.pdbx_seq_one_letter_code
_entity_poly.pdbx_strand_id
1 'polypeptide(L)'
;MQKSSSAHLISFVVAFTLLPYNPCQETYTEFCLFDDGMCNILHKAPFGGQTPAELSRERLISYTVQFFKRWWRKDNEGHLEGAVDSVTDVLRLMKSSELNDEKIARVQNLWIWAAQANTSLTCTWLLNHLLVDSTLREALTQEVQNELRGEDINTLLGADPRSLEASRFPFLNSSIKELLRIYSVPTIVRRGSHGYAYQER
;
A
#
# COMPACT_ATOMS: atom_id res chain seq x y z
N MET A 1 31.08 4.68 17.84
CA MET A 1 30.00 5.48 17.21
C MET A 1 28.80 4.57 17.00
N GLN A 2 27.77 4.75 17.82
CA GLN A 2 26.56 3.92 17.83
C GLN A 2 25.39 4.77 17.31
N LYS A 3 24.59 4.15 16.42
CA LYS A 3 23.18 4.41 16.11
C LYS A 3 22.83 5.71 15.34
N SER A 4 22.70 5.55 14.03
CA SER A 4 21.57 6.11 13.28
C SER A 4 20.98 4.99 12.43
N SER A 5 20.12 4.16 13.03
CA SER A 5 19.45 3.01 12.38
C SER A 5 17.93 3.13 12.41
N SER A 6 17.40 4.27 12.83
CA SER A 6 15.95 4.45 13.03
C SER A 6 15.25 5.06 11.81
N ALA A 7 16.00 5.55 10.81
CA ALA A 7 15.45 6.25 9.65
C ALA A 7 15.09 5.33 8.47
N HIS A 8 15.45 4.04 8.50
CA HIS A 8 15.18 3.11 7.39
C HIS A 8 13.88 2.32 7.54
N LEU A 9 13.27 2.32 8.74
CA LEU A 9 12.03 1.58 9.00
C LEU A 9 10.77 2.26 8.46
N ILE A 10 10.84 3.54 8.10
CA ILE A 10 9.69 4.28 7.54
C ILE A 10 9.61 4.15 6.01
N SER A 11 10.70 3.73 5.34
CA SER A 11 10.69 3.46 3.89
C SER A 11 10.08 2.10 3.50
N PHE A 12 9.64 1.29 4.47
CA PHE A 12 9.43 -0.14 4.25
C PHE A 12 8.05 -0.56 3.73
N VAL A 13 7.05 0.33 3.71
CA VAL A 13 5.68 -0.04 3.29
C VAL A 13 5.47 0.16 1.78
N VAL A 14 6.20 1.07 1.15
CA VAL A 14 6.09 1.38 -0.29
C VAL A 14 6.76 0.35 -1.21
N ALA A 15 7.66 -0.48 -0.66
CA ALA A 15 8.50 -1.39 -1.45
C ALA A 15 7.81 -2.69 -1.91
N PHE A 16 6.74 -3.13 -1.25
CA PHE A 16 6.44 -4.58 -1.25
C PHE A 16 5.37 -5.09 -2.23
N THR A 17 4.73 -4.24 -3.03
CA THR A 17 3.62 -4.73 -3.89
C THR A 17 3.86 -4.71 -5.39
N LEU A 18 4.81 -3.92 -5.94
CA LEU A 18 4.99 -3.87 -7.41
C LEU A 18 6.43 -3.69 -7.92
N LEU A 19 7.40 -3.30 -7.08
CA LEU A 19 8.75 -2.94 -7.54
C LEU A 19 9.79 -3.63 -6.65
N PRO A 20 10.09 -4.93 -6.87
CA PRO A 20 11.18 -5.62 -6.17
C PRO A 20 12.56 -4.96 -6.39
N TYR A 21 12.68 -4.11 -7.42
CA TYR A 21 13.89 -3.38 -7.75
C TYR A 21 13.78 -1.94 -7.25
N ASN A 22 14.31 -1.72 -6.05
CA ASN A 22 14.75 -0.45 -5.49
C ASN A 22 13.77 0.72 -5.71
N PRO A 23 12.81 0.99 -4.79
CA PRO A 23 12.10 2.26 -4.83
C PRO A 23 13.15 3.36 -4.68
N CYS A 24 13.49 4.00 -5.80
CA CYS A 24 14.32 5.19 -5.75
C CYS A 24 13.62 6.17 -4.81
N GLN A 25 14.38 6.84 -3.94
CA GLN A 25 13.87 7.88 -3.04
C GLN A 25 12.95 8.87 -3.79
N GLU A 26 13.20 9.07 -5.08
CA GLU A 26 12.37 9.83 -6.00
C GLU A 26 10.95 9.27 -6.13
N THR A 27 10.75 7.97 -6.38
CA THR A 27 9.41 7.36 -6.53
C THR A 27 8.58 7.49 -5.25
N TYR A 28 9.19 7.31 -4.09
CA TYR A 28 8.53 7.53 -2.80
C TYR A 28 8.10 8.99 -2.63
N THR A 29 9.00 9.93 -2.93
CA THR A 29 8.72 11.37 -2.83
C THR A 29 7.57 11.77 -3.76
N GLU A 30 7.56 11.28 -5.00
CA GLU A 30 6.46 11.52 -5.94
C GLU A 30 5.15 10.89 -5.47
N PHE A 31 5.19 9.71 -4.82
CA PHE A 31 4.01 9.10 -4.23
C PHE A 31 3.42 9.97 -3.11
N CYS A 32 4.23 10.48 -2.19
CA CYS A 32 3.76 11.35 -1.12
C CYS A 32 3.12 12.64 -1.67
N LEU A 33 3.78 13.29 -2.64
CA LEU A 33 3.23 14.50 -3.28
C LEU A 33 1.90 14.24 -4.00
N PHE A 34 1.78 13.07 -4.63
CA PHE A 34 0.54 12.63 -5.25
C PHE A 34 -0.57 12.37 -4.21
N ASP A 35 -0.26 11.63 -3.13
CA ASP A 35 -1.18 11.30 -2.04
C ASP A 35 -1.72 12.56 -1.34
N ASP A 36 -0.83 13.50 -0.99
CA ASP A 36 -1.17 14.78 -0.35
C ASP A 36 -2.21 15.59 -1.14
N GLY A 37 -2.16 15.52 -2.47
CA GLY A 37 -3.11 16.22 -3.34
C GLY A 37 -4.26 15.37 -3.86
N MET A 38 -4.40 14.11 -3.45
CA MET A 38 -5.37 13.21 -4.06
C MET A 38 -6.82 13.65 -3.83
N CYS A 39 -7.14 14.19 -2.65
CA CYS A 39 -8.45 14.78 -2.37
C CYS A 39 -8.79 15.91 -3.37
N ASN A 40 -7.83 16.74 -3.73
CA ASN A 40 -8.02 17.83 -4.68
C ASN A 40 -8.29 17.30 -6.10
N ILE A 41 -7.55 16.26 -6.50
CA ILE A 41 -7.74 15.57 -7.79
C ILE A 41 -9.14 14.95 -7.87
N LEU A 42 -9.60 14.27 -6.80
CA LEU A 42 -10.92 13.65 -6.75
C LEU A 42 -12.07 14.65 -6.86
N HIS A 43 -11.94 15.80 -6.19
CA HIS A 43 -12.95 16.86 -6.23
C HIS A 43 -12.89 17.71 -7.51
N LYS A 44 -11.92 17.47 -8.41
CA LYS A 44 -11.65 18.32 -9.58
C LYS A 44 -11.60 19.80 -9.20
N ALA A 45 -10.97 20.09 -8.07
CA ALA A 45 -10.90 21.45 -7.55
C ALA A 45 -10.21 22.35 -8.60
N PRO A 46 -10.80 23.51 -8.97
CA PRO A 46 -10.33 24.32 -10.08
C PRO A 46 -9.13 25.16 -9.63
N PHE A 47 -7.95 24.53 -9.55
CA PHE A 47 -6.71 25.27 -9.39
C PHE A 47 -6.25 25.79 -10.76
N GLY A 48 -5.83 27.05 -10.81
CA GLY A 48 -5.26 27.64 -12.02
C GLY A 48 -3.92 27.00 -12.34
N GLY A 49 -3.90 25.97 -13.18
CA GLY A 49 -2.69 25.27 -13.62
C GLY A 49 -2.53 23.87 -13.04
N GLN A 50 -1.47 23.18 -13.45
CA GLN A 50 -1.14 21.84 -12.94
C GLN A 50 -0.59 21.93 -11.52
N THR A 51 -1.23 21.22 -10.60
CA THR A 51 -0.78 21.11 -9.21
C THR A 51 0.45 20.19 -9.10
N PRO A 52 1.28 20.33 -8.05
CA PRO A 52 2.38 19.39 -7.80
C PRO A 52 1.92 17.94 -7.79
N ALA A 53 0.76 17.65 -7.18
CA ALA A 53 0.20 16.30 -7.12
C ALA A 53 -0.17 15.73 -8.50
N GLU A 54 -0.70 16.56 -9.41
CA GLU A 54 -0.97 16.14 -10.79
C GLU A 54 0.32 15.84 -11.55
N LEU A 55 1.35 16.69 -11.40
CA LEU A 55 2.66 16.46 -12.00
C LEU A 55 3.30 15.18 -11.47
N SER A 56 3.28 14.96 -10.15
CA SER A 56 3.77 13.76 -9.50
C SER A 56 3.03 12.51 -9.95
N ARG A 57 1.69 12.59 -10.12
CA ARG A 57 0.90 11.49 -10.71
C ARG A 57 1.40 11.11 -12.10
N GLU A 58 1.62 12.09 -12.98
CA GLU A 58 2.11 11.82 -14.34
C GLU A 58 3.53 11.26 -14.35
N ARG A 59 4.40 11.67 -13.42
CA ARG A 59 5.74 11.07 -13.23
C ARG A 59 5.65 9.62 -12.78
N LEU A 60 4.81 9.30 -11.78
CA LEU A 60 4.58 7.93 -11.32
C LEU A 60 4.06 7.02 -12.45
N ILE A 61 3.15 7.53 -13.28
CA ILE A 61 2.68 6.82 -14.48
C ILE A 61 3.83 6.56 -15.44
N SER A 62 4.66 7.57 -15.73
CA SER A 62 5.84 7.41 -16.58
C SER A 62 6.80 6.36 -16.05
N TYR A 63 7.10 6.35 -14.75
CA TYR A 63 7.95 5.35 -14.10
C TYR A 63 7.35 3.94 -14.24
N THR A 64 6.05 3.82 -14.05
CA THR A 64 5.32 2.54 -14.18
C THR A 64 5.36 2.02 -15.63
N VAL A 65 5.18 2.89 -16.63
CA VAL A 65 5.31 2.53 -18.05
C VAL A 65 6.73 2.07 -18.37
N GLN A 66 7.75 2.79 -17.90
CA GLN A 66 9.15 2.42 -18.11
C GLN A 66 9.46 1.07 -17.46
N PHE A 67 8.92 0.82 -16.27
CA PHE A 67 9.03 -0.45 -15.59
C PHE A 67 8.44 -1.59 -16.41
N PHE A 68 7.20 -1.46 -16.92
CA PHE A 68 6.60 -2.48 -17.80
C PHE A 68 7.44 -2.72 -19.05
N LYS A 69 7.92 -1.67 -19.72
CA LYS A 69 8.74 -1.82 -20.93
C LYS A 69 10.05 -2.56 -20.66
N ARG A 70 10.66 -2.32 -19.50
CA ARG A 70 11.95 -2.91 -19.12
C ARG A 70 11.82 -4.36 -18.64
N TRP A 71 10.78 -4.68 -17.90
CA TRP A 71 10.68 -5.94 -17.15
C TRP A 71 9.60 -6.89 -17.64
N TRP A 72 8.73 -6.47 -18.56
CA TRP A 72 7.82 -7.39 -19.21
C TRP A 72 8.59 -8.35 -20.13
N ARG A 73 8.33 -9.63 -19.98
CA ARG A 73 8.82 -10.70 -20.83
C ARG A 73 7.63 -11.28 -21.58
N LYS A 74 7.82 -11.69 -22.84
CA LYS A 74 6.74 -12.20 -23.71
C LYS A 74 6.67 -13.72 -23.78
N ASP A 75 7.58 -14.40 -23.09
CA ASP A 75 7.59 -15.86 -22.93
C ASP A 75 6.46 -16.31 -22.00
N ASN A 76 5.96 -17.54 -22.22
CA ASN A 76 4.93 -18.19 -21.38
C ASN A 76 3.72 -17.29 -21.09
N GLU A 77 3.02 -16.84 -22.14
CA GLU A 77 1.85 -15.93 -22.09
C GLU A 77 2.17 -14.51 -21.58
N GLY A 78 3.45 -14.23 -21.34
CA GLY A 78 3.99 -12.96 -20.91
C GLY A 78 3.96 -12.81 -19.40
N HIS A 79 5.04 -12.33 -18.79
CA HIS A 79 5.11 -12.14 -17.34
C HIS A 79 5.96 -10.93 -16.98
N LEU A 80 5.80 -10.43 -15.75
CA LEU A 80 6.58 -9.32 -15.25
C LEU A 80 7.71 -9.85 -14.35
N GLU A 81 8.95 -9.77 -14.83
CA GLU A 81 10.11 -10.32 -14.11
C GLU A 81 10.27 -9.66 -12.73
N GLY A 82 10.33 -10.49 -11.69
CA GLY A 82 10.47 -10.08 -10.29
C GLY A 82 9.17 -9.67 -9.59
N ALA A 83 8.06 -9.50 -10.32
CA ALA A 83 6.77 -9.22 -9.69
C ALA A 83 6.15 -10.50 -9.11
N VAL A 84 5.29 -10.33 -8.10
CA VAL A 84 4.45 -11.42 -7.59
C VAL A 84 3.41 -11.85 -8.64
N ASP A 85 3.02 -13.12 -8.64
CA ASP A 85 2.15 -13.70 -9.67
C ASP A 85 0.82 -12.94 -9.84
N SER A 86 0.21 -12.51 -8.73
CA SER A 86 -1.06 -11.75 -8.77
C SER A 86 -0.95 -10.46 -9.57
N VAL A 87 0.19 -9.78 -9.51
CA VAL A 87 0.45 -8.55 -10.27
C VAL A 87 0.61 -8.88 -11.76
N THR A 88 1.34 -9.95 -12.05
CA THR A 88 1.51 -10.46 -13.42
C THR A 88 0.17 -10.83 -14.03
N ASP A 89 -0.71 -11.53 -13.30
CA ASP A 89 -2.02 -11.96 -13.79
C ASP A 89 -2.96 -10.78 -14.07
N VAL A 90 -2.97 -9.78 -13.19
CA VAL A 90 -3.72 -8.53 -13.43
C VAL A 90 -3.18 -7.82 -14.66
N LEU A 91 -1.86 -7.75 -14.84
CA LEU A 91 -1.24 -7.12 -16.01
C LEU A 91 -1.54 -7.87 -17.31
N ARG A 92 -1.51 -9.21 -17.29
CA ARG A 92 -1.93 -10.07 -18.41
C ARG A 92 -3.38 -9.77 -18.80
N LEU A 93 -4.29 -9.74 -17.83
CA LEU A 93 -5.70 -9.46 -18.07
C LEU A 93 -5.90 -8.08 -18.72
N MET A 94 -5.21 -7.06 -18.22
CA MET A 94 -5.29 -5.71 -18.79
C MET A 94 -4.74 -5.65 -20.22
N LYS A 95 -3.62 -6.32 -20.49
CA LYS A 95 -3.03 -6.42 -21.84
C LYS A 95 -3.93 -7.20 -22.80
N SER A 96 -4.60 -8.26 -22.34
CA SER A 96 -5.57 -9.03 -23.13
C SER A 96 -6.81 -8.22 -23.48
N SER A 97 -7.15 -7.20 -22.67
CA SER A 97 -8.22 -6.24 -22.93
C SER A 97 -7.80 -5.09 -23.87
N GLU A 98 -6.68 -5.23 -24.58
CA GLU A 98 -6.14 -4.24 -25.53
C GLU A 98 -5.87 -2.84 -24.92
N LEU A 99 -5.67 -2.76 -23.61
CA LEU A 99 -5.24 -1.52 -22.96
C LEU A 99 -3.78 -1.22 -23.30
N ASN A 100 -3.49 0.02 -23.70
CA ASN A 100 -2.11 0.47 -23.87
C ASN A 100 -1.39 0.60 -22.52
N ASP A 101 -0.06 0.57 -22.55
CA ASP A 101 0.75 0.59 -21.32
C ASP A 101 0.47 1.81 -20.42
N GLU A 102 0.11 2.96 -21.00
CA GLU A 102 -0.22 4.16 -20.23
C GLU A 102 -1.53 4.01 -19.44
N LYS A 103 -2.59 3.47 -20.06
CA LYS A 103 -3.87 3.19 -19.38
C LYS A 103 -3.67 2.16 -18.27
N ILE A 104 -2.89 1.11 -18.56
CA ILE A 104 -2.51 0.10 -17.57
C ILE A 104 -1.79 0.76 -16.39
N ALA A 105 -0.78 1.60 -16.66
CA ALA A 105 -0.04 2.31 -15.62
C ALA A 105 -0.92 3.22 -14.77
N ARG A 106 -1.90 3.92 -15.38
CA ARG A 106 -2.87 4.75 -14.65
C ARG A 106 -3.73 3.91 -13.69
N VAL A 107 -4.22 2.75 -14.12
CA VAL A 107 -5.01 1.84 -13.27
C VAL A 107 -4.15 1.25 -12.16
N GLN A 108 -2.93 0.84 -12.49
CA GLN A 108 -1.97 0.30 -11.52
C GLN A 108 -1.61 1.35 -10.46
N ASN A 109 -1.36 2.59 -10.85
CA ASN A 109 -1.07 3.67 -9.89
C ASN A 109 -2.25 3.93 -8.94
N LEU A 110 -3.50 3.83 -9.41
CA LEU A 110 -4.68 3.90 -8.54
C LEU A 110 -4.74 2.74 -7.55
N TRP A 111 -4.39 1.53 -7.99
CA TRP A 111 -4.35 0.35 -7.13
C TRP A 111 -3.25 0.45 -6.07
N ILE A 112 -2.06 0.92 -6.44
CA ILE A 112 -0.97 1.24 -5.50
C ILE A 112 -1.46 2.22 -4.45
N TRP A 113 -2.05 3.34 -4.88
CA TRP A 113 -2.56 4.35 -3.96
C TRP A 113 -3.57 3.78 -2.97
N ALA A 114 -4.56 3.02 -3.47
CA ALA A 114 -5.57 2.39 -2.63
C ALA A 114 -4.98 1.41 -1.60
N ALA A 115 -3.95 0.66 -1.98
CA ALA A 115 -3.26 -0.28 -1.09
C ALA A 115 -2.35 0.43 -0.08
N GLN A 116 -1.66 1.49 -0.50
CA GLN A 116 -0.56 2.10 0.25
C GLN A 116 -1.01 3.21 1.18
N ALA A 117 -1.92 4.10 0.75
CA ALA A 117 -2.29 5.30 1.52
C ALA A 117 -2.85 4.97 2.92
N ASN A 118 -3.72 3.96 3.01
CA ASN A 118 -4.29 3.54 4.29
C ASN A 118 -3.29 2.71 5.12
N THR A 119 -2.47 1.89 4.47
CA THR A 119 -1.50 1.03 5.14
C THR A 119 -0.39 1.86 5.78
N SER A 120 0.18 2.83 5.06
CA SER A 120 1.23 3.72 5.56
C SER A 120 0.75 4.53 6.77
N LEU A 121 -0.47 5.07 6.70
CA LEU A 121 -1.09 5.82 7.79
C LEU A 121 -1.33 4.93 9.02
N THR A 122 -1.86 3.72 8.81
CA THR A 122 -2.10 2.75 9.90
C THR A 122 -0.79 2.36 10.59
N CYS A 123 0.26 2.05 9.82
CA CYS A 123 1.59 1.75 10.36
C CYS A 123 2.17 2.94 11.14
N THR A 124 2.01 4.16 10.63
CA THR A 124 2.49 5.39 11.28
C THR A 124 1.84 5.57 12.65
N TRP A 125 0.51 5.44 12.73
CA TRP A 125 -0.18 5.55 14.01
C TRP A 125 0.15 4.41 14.96
N LEU A 126 0.25 3.16 14.49
CA LEU A 126 0.65 2.04 15.33
C LEU A 126 2.03 2.26 15.95
N LEU A 127 3.01 2.69 15.15
CA LEU A 127 4.34 3.01 15.63
C LEU A 127 4.32 4.16 16.64
N ASN A 128 3.53 5.20 16.39
CA ASN A 128 3.39 6.31 17.33
C ASN A 128 2.84 5.84 18.70
N HIS A 129 1.82 5.00 18.71
CA HIS A 129 1.28 4.41 19.94
C HIS A 129 2.30 3.52 20.65
N LEU A 130 3.08 2.71 19.91
CA LEU A 130 4.17 1.90 20.46
C LEU A 130 5.32 2.71 21.09
N LEU A 131 5.56 3.92 20.61
CA LEU A 131 6.58 4.81 21.16
C LEU A 131 6.16 5.43 22.50
N VAL A 132 4.86 5.68 22.68
CA VAL A 132 4.32 6.40 23.83
C VAL A 132 3.77 5.46 24.90
N ASP A 133 3.12 4.36 24.52
CA ASP A 133 2.53 3.38 25.44
C ASP A 133 3.48 2.20 25.67
N SER A 134 4.18 2.20 26.81
CA SER A 134 5.08 1.11 27.19
C SER A 134 4.35 -0.20 27.41
N THR A 135 3.11 -0.17 27.90
CA THR A 135 2.31 -1.37 28.17
C THR A 135 1.95 -2.08 26.86
N LEU A 136 1.49 -1.31 25.87
CA LEU A 136 1.21 -1.83 24.54
C LEU A 136 2.47 -2.41 23.89
N ARG A 137 3.60 -1.69 23.99
CA ARG A 137 4.88 -2.17 23.45
C ARG A 137 5.34 -3.47 24.08
N GLU A 138 5.24 -3.58 25.41
CA GLU A 138 5.61 -4.81 26.13
C GLU A 138 4.70 -5.97 25.74
N ALA A 139 3.39 -5.75 25.66
CA ALA A 139 2.43 -6.78 25.25
C ALA A 139 2.70 -7.31 23.83
N LEU A 140 2.90 -6.42 22.85
CA LEU A 140 3.21 -6.80 21.47
C LEU A 140 4.59 -7.46 21.34
N THR A 141 5.58 -7.00 22.13
CA THR A 141 6.90 -7.65 22.17
C THR A 141 6.78 -9.08 22.68
N GLN A 142 6.04 -9.30 23.77
CA GLN A 142 5.81 -10.64 24.31
C GLN A 142 5.05 -11.54 23.34
N GLU A 143 4.02 -11.01 22.67
CA GLU A 143 3.28 -11.75 21.64
C GLU A 143 4.20 -12.23 20.51
N VAL A 144 5.03 -11.34 19.96
CA VAL A 144 5.99 -11.71 18.90
C VAL A 144 7.01 -12.75 19.41
N GLN A 145 7.53 -12.58 20.63
CA GLN A 145 8.48 -13.54 21.21
C GLN A 145 7.85 -14.93 21.42
N ASN A 146 6.59 -14.98 21.85
CA ASN A 146 5.85 -16.23 22.02
C ASN A 146 5.63 -16.94 20.68
N GLU A 147 5.36 -16.19 19.61
CA GLU A 147 5.20 -16.75 18.27
C GLU A 147 6.52 -17.20 17.64
N LEU A 148 7.63 -16.55 17.96
CA LEU A 148 8.96 -16.99 17.53
C LEU A 148 9.36 -18.32 18.17
N ARG A 149 8.88 -18.65 19.37
CA ARG A 149 9.20 -19.93 20.07
C ARG A 149 10.71 -20.24 20.15
N GLY A 150 11.55 -19.20 20.18
CA GLY A 150 13.02 -19.33 20.18
C GLY A 150 13.66 -19.39 18.79
N GLU A 151 12.89 -19.29 17.71
CA GLU A 151 13.38 -19.09 16.35
C GLU A 151 13.83 -17.63 16.11
N ASP A 152 14.67 -17.43 15.10
CA ASP A 152 15.13 -16.10 14.70
C ASP A 152 14.01 -15.29 14.03
N ILE A 153 14.02 -13.97 14.21
CA ILE A 153 13.05 -13.04 13.61
C ILE A 153 13.03 -13.15 12.08
N ASN A 154 14.16 -13.50 11.46
CA ASN A 154 14.25 -13.70 10.01
C ASN A 154 13.38 -14.88 9.54
N THR A 155 13.10 -15.86 10.40
CA THR A 155 12.18 -16.96 10.08
C THR A 155 10.75 -16.44 9.94
N LEU A 156 10.33 -15.56 10.84
CA LEU A 156 9.03 -14.91 10.76
C LEU A 156 8.93 -13.96 9.57
N LEU A 157 9.99 -13.20 9.29
CA LEU A 157 10.04 -12.27 8.14
C LEU A 157 10.12 -12.99 6.78
N GLY A 158 10.67 -14.21 6.76
CA GLY A 158 10.75 -15.06 5.57
C GLY A 158 9.54 -15.97 5.38
N ALA A 159 8.64 -16.05 6.35
CA ALA A 159 7.42 -16.85 6.23
C ALA A 159 6.48 -16.26 5.16
N ASP A 160 5.75 -17.12 4.46
CA ASP A 160 4.68 -16.68 3.56
C ASP A 160 3.68 -15.85 4.37
N PRO A 161 3.37 -14.59 4.01
CA PRO A 161 2.41 -13.77 4.73
C PRO A 161 1.04 -14.44 4.90
N ARG A 162 0.65 -15.34 3.98
CA ARG A 162 -0.60 -16.13 4.07
C ARG A 162 -0.57 -17.17 5.19
N SER A 163 0.62 -17.57 5.64
CA SER A 163 0.82 -18.47 6.78
C SER A 163 0.81 -17.74 8.14
N LEU A 164 0.81 -16.40 8.12
CA LEU A 164 0.70 -15.56 9.31
C LEU A 164 -0.78 -15.32 9.62
N GLU A 165 -1.43 -16.35 10.14
CA GLU A 165 -2.83 -16.30 10.54
C GLU A 165 -3.07 -15.22 11.61
N ALA A 166 -4.15 -14.45 11.47
CA ALA A 166 -4.48 -13.37 12.41
C ALA A 166 -4.74 -13.86 13.84
N SER A 167 -5.04 -15.15 14.01
CA SER A 167 -5.18 -15.80 15.32
C SER A 167 -3.84 -15.97 16.05
N ARG A 168 -2.70 -15.91 15.35
CA ARG A 168 -1.36 -15.99 15.94
C ARG A 168 -0.96 -14.69 16.65
N PHE A 169 -1.55 -13.57 16.25
CA PHE A 169 -1.24 -12.25 16.79
C PHE A 169 -2.51 -11.52 17.28
N PRO A 170 -3.22 -12.06 18.30
CA PRO A 170 -4.46 -11.47 18.78
C PRO A 170 -4.32 -10.03 19.30
N PHE A 171 -3.24 -9.69 20.02
CA PHE A 171 -2.97 -8.34 20.52
C PHE A 171 -2.64 -7.38 19.39
N LEU A 172 -1.78 -7.76 18.44
CA LEU A 172 -1.49 -6.94 17.26
C LEU A 172 -2.77 -6.67 16.46
N ASN A 173 -3.57 -7.71 16.22
CA ASN A 173 -4.83 -7.59 15.50
C ASN A 173 -5.83 -6.70 16.25
N SER A 174 -5.95 -6.85 17.58
CA SER A 174 -6.77 -5.97 18.41
C SER A 174 -6.29 -4.52 18.35
N SER A 175 -4.98 -4.30 18.36
CA SER A 175 -4.37 -2.97 18.28
C SER A 175 -4.65 -2.30 16.93
N ILE A 176 -4.48 -3.05 15.83
CA ILE A 176 -4.82 -2.56 14.48
C ILE A 176 -6.31 -2.22 14.40
N LYS A 177 -7.20 -3.08 14.91
CA LYS A 177 -8.65 -2.81 14.94
C LYS A 177 -8.99 -1.56 15.75
N GLU A 178 -8.35 -1.36 16.89
CA GLU A 178 -8.57 -0.19 17.73
C GLU A 178 -8.05 1.09 17.05
N LEU A 179 -6.91 1.03 16.37
CA LEU A 179 -6.40 2.13 15.56
C LEU A 179 -7.37 2.49 14.44
N LEU A 180 -7.86 1.50 13.70
CA LEU A 180 -8.85 1.73 12.65
C LEU A 180 -10.14 2.30 13.26
N ARG A 181 -10.57 1.86 14.44
CA ARG A 181 -11.73 2.44 15.14
C ARG A 181 -11.54 3.94 15.44
N ILE A 182 -10.33 4.35 15.81
CA ILE A 182 -10.02 5.74 16.21
C ILE A 182 -9.78 6.64 15.00
N TYR A 183 -9.01 6.16 14.01
CA TYR A 183 -8.47 7.00 12.94
C TYR A 183 -9.17 6.82 11.58
N SER A 184 -9.93 5.73 11.38
CA SER A 184 -10.62 5.55 10.09
C SER A 184 -11.84 6.45 10.00
N VAL A 185 -11.96 7.17 8.88
CA VAL A 185 -13.13 7.98 8.54
C VAL A 185 -13.64 7.55 7.15
N PRO A 186 -14.07 6.28 6.99
CA PRO A 186 -14.50 5.78 5.70
C PRO A 186 -15.84 6.42 5.31
N THR A 187 -15.95 6.86 4.06
CA THR A 187 -17.24 7.30 3.49
C THR A 187 -17.84 6.16 2.68
N ILE A 188 -19.06 5.75 3.03
CA ILE A 188 -19.84 4.77 2.25
C ILE A 188 -20.78 5.54 1.32
N VAL A 189 -20.49 5.51 0.03
CA VAL A 189 -21.34 6.14 -1.00
C VAL A 189 -22.06 5.06 -1.80
N ARG A 190 -23.38 5.20 -1.95
CA ARG A 190 -24.20 4.34 -2.82
C ARG A 190 -24.99 5.21 -3.78
N ARG A 191 -25.05 4.82 -5.05
CA ARG A 191 -25.92 5.46 -6.05
C ARG A 191 -27.18 4.63 -6.23
N GLY A 192 -28.33 5.17 -5.85
CA GLY A 192 -29.62 4.54 -6.12
C GLY A 192 -29.85 4.46 -7.63
N SER A 193 -30.04 3.26 -8.16
CA SER A 193 -30.30 3.02 -9.58
C SER A 193 -31.78 3.03 -9.93
N HIS A 194 -32.67 2.90 -8.94
CA HIS A 194 -34.12 2.82 -9.10
C HIS A 194 -34.81 3.61 -7.98
N GLY A 195 -36.04 4.09 -8.23
CA GLY A 195 -36.85 4.81 -7.25
C GLY A 195 -37.30 3.89 -6.12
N TYR A 196 -36.46 3.72 -5.10
CA TYR A 196 -36.83 2.99 -3.90
C TYR A 196 -37.60 3.92 -2.96
N ALA A 197 -38.84 3.56 -2.63
CA ALA A 197 -39.54 4.12 -1.47
C ALA A 197 -38.86 3.54 -0.23
N TYR A 198 -38.19 4.40 0.55
CA TYR A 198 -37.63 4.00 1.84
C TYR A 198 -38.80 3.66 2.76
N GLN A 199 -39.03 2.37 3.06
CA GLN A 199 -39.96 1.98 4.10
C GLN A 199 -39.25 2.14 5.44
N GLU A 200 -39.63 3.15 6.20
CA GLU A 200 -39.28 3.27 7.61
C GLU A 200 -39.81 2.01 8.35
N ARG A 201 -38.94 1.35 9.11
CA ARG A 201 -39.30 0.30 10.06
C ARG A 201 -39.37 0.89 11.45
#